data_AF-A0A535T3G1-F1
#
_entry.id   AF-A0A535T3G1-F1
#
_cell.length_a   1.000
_cell.length_b   1.000
_cell.length_c   1.000
_cell.angle_alpha   90.00
_cell.angle_beta   90.00
_cell.angle_gamma   90.00
#
_symmetry.space_group_name_H-M   'P 1'
#
loop_
_entity.id
_entity.type
_entity.pdbx_description
1 polymer ?
#
loop_
_entity_poly.entity_id
_entity_poly.type
_entity_poly.pdbx_seq_one_letter_code
_entity_poly.pdbx_strand_id
1 'polypeptide(L)'
;MLDVQGENGHAYRDAKSRQPLRIEMLIVMHTQVTELNVSDGHGSLIHDFNLESTGSADIYYKGQHYAGAWSGADSHSPITFTTADGQALSLPPGLVWVDVTA
;
A
#
# COMPACT_ATOMS: atom_id res chain seq x y z
N MET A 1 2.85 15.90 15.20
CA MET A 1 1.55 15.43 15.73
C MET A 1 1.23 14.17 14.95
N LEU A 2 1.14 13.00 15.61
CA LEU A 2 0.79 11.76 14.91
C LEU A 2 -0.69 11.89 14.51
N ASP A 3 -0.97 11.94 13.21
CA ASP A 3 -2.33 11.83 12.73
C ASP A 3 -2.89 10.46 13.15
N VAL A 4 -4.08 10.47 13.73
CA VAL A 4 -4.80 9.24 13.99
C VAL A 4 -5.23 8.70 12.64
N GLN A 5 -4.69 7.54 12.25
CA GLN A 5 -5.06 6.91 10.99
C GLN A 5 -6.55 6.70 10.92
N GLY A 6 -7.17 7.26 9.89
CA GLY A 6 -8.60 7.30 9.75
C GLY A 6 -9.02 7.80 8.39
N GLU A 7 -10.29 7.58 8.08
CA GLU A 7 -10.91 7.99 6.83
C GLU A 7 -12.09 8.90 7.15
N ASN A 8 -12.21 10.01 6.43
CA ASN A 8 -13.26 11.01 6.65
C ASN A 8 -13.36 11.48 8.12
N GLY A 9 -12.23 11.57 8.81
CA GLY A 9 -12.15 11.98 10.22
C GLY A 9 -12.44 10.87 11.24
N HIS A 10 -12.66 9.63 10.80
CA HIS A 10 -12.91 8.49 11.68
C HIS A 10 -11.66 7.61 11.83
N ALA A 11 -11.13 7.55 13.04
CA ALA A 11 -10.01 6.66 13.38
C ALA A 11 -10.34 5.19 13.08
N TYR A 12 -9.44 4.49 12.40
CA TYR A 12 -9.54 3.04 12.24
C TYR A 12 -9.37 2.35 13.60
N ARG A 13 -10.22 1.36 13.87
CA ARG A 13 -10.26 0.62 15.13
C ARG A 13 -10.40 -0.86 14.86
N ASP A 14 -9.75 -1.67 15.70
CA ASP A 14 -10.00 -3.10 15.71
C ASP A 14 -11.43 -3.38 16.17
N ALA A 15 -12.20 -4.14 15.38
CA ALA A 15 -13.62 -4.31 15.59
C ALA A 15 -13.97 -5.01 16.93
N LYS A 16 -13.07 -5.87 17.42
CA LYS A 16 -13.27 -6.64 18.65
C LYS A 16 -12.90 -5.83 19.90
N SER A 17 -11.70 -5.28 19.92
CA SER A 17 -11.14 -4.56 21.08
C SER A 17 -11.55 -3.09 21.12
N ARG A 18 -12.04 -2.54 20.01
CA ARG A 18 -12.36 -1.12 19.78
C ARG A 18 -11.18 -0.17 19.99
N GLN A 19 -9.97 -0.71 20.14
CA GLN A 19 -8.76 0.08 20.26
C GLN A 19 -8.38 0.67 18.90
N PRO A 20 -7.83 1.89 18.86
CA PRO A 20 -7.26 2.43 17.64
C PRO A 20 -6.21 1.49 17.05
N LEU A 21 -6.21 1.33 15.72
CA LEU A 21 -5.11 0.66 15.05
C LEU A 21 -3.85 1.53 15.17
N ARG A 22 -2.70 0.87 15.33
CA ARG A 22 -1.38 1.51 15.31
C ARG A 22 -0.59 0.90 14.16
N ILE A 23 -0.52 1.61 13.04
CA ILE A 23 0.34 1.24 11.93
C ILE A 23 1.76 1.70 12.27
N GLU A 24 2.71 0.75 12.22
CA GLU A 24 4.13 0.99 12.45
C GLU A 24 4.83 1.50 11.20
N MET A 25 4.36 1.09 10.02
CA MET A 25 4.89 1.48 8.71
C MET A 25 3.76 1.61 7.68
N LEU A 26 3.78 2.70 6.90
CA LEU A 26 2.96 2.86 5.71
C LEU A 26 3.85 2.76 4.47
N ILE A 27 3.45 1.96 3.50
CA ILE A 27 4.06 1.88 2.18
C ILE A 27 3.01 2.32 1.16
N VAL A 28 3.29 3.39 0.42
CA VAL A 28 2.47 3.82 -0.71
C VAL A 28 3.10 3.23 -1.97
N MET A 29 2.39 2.32 -2.62
CA MET A 29 2.82 1.56 -3.79
C MET A 29 2.21 2.20 -5.04
N HIS A 30 3.04 2.83 -5.85
CA HIS A 30 2.60 3.47 -7.10
C HIS A 30 2.68 2.47 -8.24
N THR A 31 1.54 2.18 -8.87
CA THR A 31 1.44 1.20 -9.96
C THR A 31 0.69 1.74 -11.16
N GLN A 32 0.87 1.10 -12.30
CA GLN A 32 0.11 1.42 -13.50
C GLN A 32 -1.30 0.85 -13.39
N VAL A 33 -2.28 1.68 -13.75
CA VAL A 33 -3.69 1.28 -13.85
C VAL A 33 -4.13 1.36 -15.30
N THR A 34 -4.78 0.31 -15.78
CA THR A 34 -5.43 0.30 -17.09
C THR A 34 -6.94 0.28 -16.89
N GLU A 35 -7.66 1.19 -17.55
CA GLU A 35 -9.12 1.09 -17.66
C GLU A 35 -9.45 -0.01 -18.67
N LEU A 36 -10.18 -1.02 -18.22
CA LEU A 36 -10.71 -2.02 -19.12
C LEU A 36 -11.98 -1.47 -19.77
N ASN A 37 -12.11 -1.65 -21.08
CA ASN A 37 -13.35 -1.39 -21.83
C ASN A 37 -14.43 -2.45 -21.54
N VAL A 38 -14.53 -2.85 -20.28
CA VAL A 38 -15.53 -3.75 -19.74
C VAL A 38 -16.15 -3.04 -18.56
N SER A 39 -17.46 -2.90 -18.62
CA SER A 39 -18.25 -2.32 -17.55
C SER A 39 -18.65 -3.41 -16.57
N ASP A 40 -18.68 -3.10 -15.28
CA ASP A 40 -19.42 -3.90 -14.31
C ASP A 40 -20.92 -3.94 -14.68
N GLY A 41 -21.71 -4.77 -13.99
CA GLY A 41 -23.15 -4.90 -14.23
C GLY A 41 -23.96 -3.61 -14.03
N HIS A 42 -23.34 -2.53 -13.56
CA HIS A 42 -23.95 -1.24 -13.27
C HIS A 42 -23.41 -0.07 -14.11
N GLY A 43 -22.49 -0.28 -15.05
CA GLY A 43 -22.02 0.78 -15.95
C GLY A 43 -20.61 1.33 -15.64
N SER A 44 -19.96 0.87 -14.57
CA SER A 44 -18.64 1.41 -14.16
C SER A 44 -17.51 0.69 -14.87
N LEU A 45 -16.53 1.45 -15.38
CA LEU A 45 -15.30 0.90 -15.94
C LEU A 45 -14.49 0.18 -14.86
N ILE A 46 -14.00 -1.00 -15.19
CA ILE A 46 -13.13 -1.78 -14.31
C ILE A 46 -11.71 -1.21 -14.41
N HIS A 47 -11.14 -0.84 -13.27
CA HIS A 47 -9.74 -0.46 -13.17
C HIS A 47 -8.91 -1.72 -12.87
N ASP A 48 -7.91 -1.99 -13.70
CA ASP A 48 -6.98 -3.09 -13.53
C ASP A 48 -5.62 -2.54 -13.06
N PHE A 49 -5.25 -2.87 -11.83
CA PHE A 49 -3.96 -2.50 -11.24
C PHE A 49 -2.92 -3.54 -11.61
N ASN A 50 -1.89 -3.16 -12.36
CA ASN A 50 -0.88 -4.10 -12.81
C ASN A 50 0.13 -4.43 -11.71
N LEU A 51 -0.15 -5.47 -10.92
CA LEU A 51 0.73 -5.93 -9.83
C LEU A 51 1.79 -6.95 -10.29
N GLU A 52 1.73 -7.43 -11.53
CA GLU A 52 2.77 -8.26 -12.17
C GLU A 52 3.81 -7.36 -12.85
N SER A 53 4.31 -6.38 -12.10
CA SER A 53 5.20 -5.35 -12.61
C SER A 53 6.14 -4.80 -11.53
N THR A 54 6.72 -3.64 -11.80
CA THR A 54 7.57 -2.90 -10.86
C THR A 54 7.14 -1.45 -10.82
N GLY A 55 7.33 -0.79 -9.69
CA GLY A 55 7.08 0.64 -9.57
C GLY A 55 7.79 1.27 -8.39
N SER A 56 7.61 2.58 -8.24
CA SER A 56 8.13 3.33 -7.09
C SER A 56 7.28 3.09 -5.86
N ALA A 57 7.89 3.24 -4.68
CA ALA A 57 7.19 3.24 -3.41
C ALA A 57 7.67 4.37 -2.51
N ASP A 58 6.75 4.98 -1.77
CA ASP A 58 7.06 5.86 -0.65
C ASP A 58 6.86 5.10 0.66
N ILE A 59 7.90 5.07 1.50
CA ILE A 59 7.90 4.31 2.74
C ILE A 59 7.95 5.30 3.91
N TYR A 60 6.97 5.22 4.80
CA TYR A 60 6.89 6.03 6.00
C TYR A 60 7.07 5.14 7.22
N TYR A 61 8.15 5.36 7.96
CA TYR A 61 8.48 4.59 9.16
C TYR A 61 8.95 5.51 10.28
N LYS A 62 8.32 5.43 11.46
CA LYS A 62 8.65 6.26 12.63
C LYS A 62 8.72 7.78 12.32
N GLY A 63 7.83 8.25 11.46
CA GLY A 63 7.75 9.65 11.05
C GLY A 63 8.83 10.10 10.06
N GLN A 64 9.62 9.18 9.52
CA GLN A 64 10.58 9.43 8.46
C GLN A 64 10.03 8.91 7.13
N HIS A 65 10.40 9.59 6.04
CA HIS A 65 10.07 9.21 4.68
C HIS A 65 11.31 8.68 3.96
N TYR A 66 11.13 7.57 3.24
CA TYR A 66 12.16 6.92 2.44
C TYR A 66 11.59 6.62 1.06
N ALA A 67 12.37 6.91 0.03
CA ALA A 67 12.08 6.42 -1.32
C ALA A 67 12.46 4.94 -1.44
N GLY A 68 11.68 4.20 -2.22
CA GLY A 68 11.91 2.79 -2.51
C GLY A 68 11.27 2.36 -3.82
N ALA A 69 11.27 1.06 -4.05
CA ALA A 69 10.63 0.43 -5.18
C ALA A 69 9.93 -0.86 -4.74
N TRP A 70 8.94 -1.28 -5.53
CA TRP A 70 8.26 -2.56 -5.35
C TRP A 70 8.38 -3.41 -6.63
N SER A 71 8.26 -4.73 -6.46
CA SER A 71 8.21 -5.69 -7.56
C SER A 71 7.27 -6.85 -7.23
N GLY A 72 6.36 -7.16 -8.15
CA GLY A 72 5.61 -8.41 -8.19
C GLY A 72 6.06 -9.24 -9.39
N ALA A 73 6.59 -10.43 -9.14
CA ALA A 73 7.10 -11.30 -10.20
C ALA A 73 5.98 -11.95 -11.01
N ASP A 74 4.91 -12.36 -10.33
CA ASP A 74 3.71 -13.01 -10.87
C ASP A 74 2.58 -12.95 -9.82
N SER A 75 1.36 -13.32 -10.22
CA SER A 75 0.14 -13.33 -9.36
C SER A 75 0.16 -14.29 -8.17
N HIS A 76 1.16 -15.17 -8.06
CA HIS A 76 1.27 -16.17 -6.98
C HIS A 76 2.44 -15.88 -6.04
N SER A 77 3.35 -15.00 -6.44
CA SER A 77 4.52 -14.59 -5.68
C SER A 77 4.21 -13.36 -4.81
N PRO A 78 4.79 -13.25 -3.60
CA PRO A 78 4.65 -12.05 -2.79
C PRO A 78 5.24 -10.82 -3.49
N ILE A 79 4.60 -9.67 -3.28
CA ILE A 79 5.21 -8.38 -3.61
C ILE A 79 6.43 -8.17 -2.71
N THR A 80 7.53 -7.72 -3.32
CA THR A 80 8.77 -7.38 -2.62
C THR A 80 9.00 -5.88 -2.66
N PHE A 81 9.69 -5.36 -1.65
CA PHE A 81 10.03 -3.94 -1.54
C PHE A 81 11.53 -3.78 -1.35
N THR A 82 12.07 -2.70 -1.91
CA THR A 82 13.47 -2.31 -1.74
C THR A 82 13.58 -0.85 -1.36
N THR A 83 14.63 -0.50 -0.62
CA THR A 83 15.04 0.89 -0.39
C THR A 83 15.68 1.47 -1.64
N ALA A 84 15.84 2.79 -1.71
CA ALA A 84 16.41 3.48 -2.88
C ALA A 84 17.81 3.00 -3.31
N ASP A 85 18.58 2.39 -2.39
CA ASP A 85 19.89 1.79 -2.65
C ASP A 85 19.81 0.31 -3.09
N GLY A 86 18.60 -0.21 -3.32
CA GLY A 86 18.35 -1.57 -3.80
C GLY A 86 18.41 -2.65 -2.72
N GLN A 87 18.54 -2.29 -1.44
CA GLN A 87 18.48 -3.27 -0.36
C GLN A 87 17.04 -3.74 -0.13
N ALA A 88 16.87 -5.02 0.23
CA ALA A 88 15.56 -5.54 0.59
C ALA A 88 15.01 -4.79 1.82
N LEU A 89 13.77 -4.31 1.73
CA LEU A 89 13.11 -3.63 2.83
C LEU A 89 12.75 -4.65 3.92
N SER A 90 13.27 -4.46 5.13
CA SER A 90 12.86 -5.23 6.30
C SER A 90 11.60 -4.63 6.92
N LEU A 91 10.56 -5.44 7.08
CA LEU A 91 9.32 -5.01 7.72
C LEU A 91 9.47 -5.02 9.24
N PRO A 92 9.06 -3.95 9.95
CA PRO A 92 9.10 -3.90 11.40
C PRO A 92 8.05 -4.85 12.01
N PRO A 93 8.24 -5.29 13.26
CA PRO A 93 7.17 -5.94 14.00
C PRO A 93 5.99 -4.97 14.18
N GLY A 94 4.77 -5.47 13.98
CA GLY A 94 3.53 -4.68 14.11
C GLY A 94 2.75 -4.61 12.80
N LEU A 95 1.81 -3.67 12.72
CA LEU A 95 0.98 -3.50 11.53
C LEU A 95 1.73 -2.68 10.47
N VAL A 96 1.83 -3.24 9.27
CA VAL A 96 2.26 -2.54 8.06
C VAL A 96 1.04 -2.32 7.19
N TRP A 97 0.84 -1.09 6.73
CA TRP A 97 -0.20 -0.77 5.77
C TRP A 97 0.44 -0.57 4.41
N VAL A 98 -0.09 -1.25 3.39
CA VAL A 98 0.28 -1.03 1.99
C VAL A 98 -0.91 -0.37 1.31
N ASP A 99 -0.72 0.87 0.89
CA ASP A 99 -1.68 1.61 0.09
C ASP A 99 -1.29 1.50 -1.39
N VAL A 100 -2.23 1.15 -2.26
CA VAL A 100 -1.95 0.91 -3.68
C VAL A 100 -2.64 1.99 -4.49
N THR A 101 -1.84 2.80 -5.20
CA THR A 101 -2.32 3.97 -5.95
C THR A 101 -1.80 3.96 -7.39
N ALA A 102 -2.55 4.64 -8.26
CA ALA A 102 -2.14 5.00 -9.61
C ALA A 102 -1.24 6.25 -9.60
#